data_AF-A0A0H5C2U3-F1
#
_entry.id   AF-A0A0H5C2U3-F1
#
_cell.length_a   1.000
_cell.length_b   1.000
_cell.length_c   1.000
_cell.angle_alpha   90.00
_cell.angle_beta   90.00
_cell.angle_gamma   90.00
#
_symmetry.space_group_name_H-M   'P 1'
#
loop_
_entity.id
_entity.type
_entity.pdbx_description
1 polymer ?
#
loop_
_entity_poly.entity_id
_entity_poly.type
_entity_poly.pdbx_seq_one_letter_code
_entity_poly.pdbx_strand_id
1 'polypeptide(L)'
;MTALAILVFPLPLVLRKKAFMIYQRAYDSKELRTVGVVTTVLIGLQFSDSLRSSWKWHREYTQNHSMVTSADLLARRFYSQRNLYISGAILFLTLAIPTVFSIVRRLIKYEELKRKANDPKAVEERWTRNKL
;
A
#
# COMPACT_ATOMS: atom_id res chain seq x y z
N MET A 1 12.09 4.89 9.85
CA MET A 1 11.61 5.94 10.78
C MET A 1 11.52 7.31 10.12
N THR A 2 12.52 7.75 9.35
CA THR A 2 12.40 8.96 8.47
C THR A 2 11.36 8.79 7.35
N ALA A 3 11.15 7.57 6.85
CA ALA A 3 10.13 7.25 5.83
C ALA A 3 8.67 7.48 6.31
N LEU A 4 8.37 7.36 7.60
CA LEU A 4 7.02 7.63 8.14
C LEU A 4 6.71 9.13 8.17
N ALA A 5 7.73 9.99 8.37
CA ALA A 5 7.60 11.44 8.36
C ALA A 5 7.30 12.00 6.95
N ILE A 6 7.80 11.33 5.91
CA ILE A 6 7.48 11.66 4.50
C ILE A 6 6.09 11.12 4.11
N LEU A 7 5.67 9.98 4.68
CA LEU A 7 4.37 9.35 4.39
C LEU A 7 3.17 10.10 4.99
N VAL A 8 3.37 10.82 6.10
CA VAL A 8 2.36 11.73 6.71
C VAL A 8 2.28 13.08 5.98
N PHE A 9 3.20 13.35 5.04
CA PHE A 9 3.22 14.63 4.33
C PHE A 9 1.90 14.81 3.55
N PRO A 10 1.10 15.85 3.85
CA PRO A 10 -0.16 16.10 3.18
C PRO A 10 0.12 16.46 1.72
N LEU A 11 0.07 15.45 0.85
CA LEU A 11 0.42 15.61 -0.56
C LEU A 11 -0.48 16.70 -1.21
N PRO A 12 0.10 17.72 -1.86
CA PRO A 12 -0.66 18.77 -2.54
C PRO A 12 -1.63 18.18 -3.57
N LEU A 13 -2.81 18.79 -3.70
CA LEU A 13 -3.91 18.29 -4.55
C LEU A 13 -3.52 18.07 -6.02
N VAL A 14 -2.62 18.89 -6.54
CA VAL A 14 -2.04 18.73 -7.89
C VAL A 14 -1.22 17.45 -8.04
N LEU A 15 -0.43 17.07 -7.03
CA LEU A 15 0.34 15.83 -7.03
C LEU A 15 -0.58 14.62 -6.87
N ARG A 16 -1.63 14.72 -6.04
CA ARG A 16 -2.65 13.66 -5.92
C ARG A 16 -3.37 13.39 -7.23
N LYS A 17 -3.77 14.44 -7.97
CA LYS A 17 -4.42 14.29 -9.28
C LYS A 17 -3.48 13.70 -10.34
N LYS A 18 -2.22 14.15 -10.42
CA LYS A 18 -1.24 13.58 -11.36
C LYS A 18 -0.93 12.11 -11.05
N ALA A 19 -0.68 11.78 -9.79
CA ALA A 19 -0.45 10.40 -9.35
C ALA A 19 -1.67 9.52 -9.62
N PHE A 20 -2.88 10.04 -9.37
CA PHE A 20 -4.12 9.33 -9.66
C PHE A 20 -4.28 9.02 -11.15
N MET A 21 -4.05 9.99 -12.04
CA MET A 21 -4.14 9.77 -13.49
C MET A 21 -3.09 8.80 -14.03
N ILE A 22 -1.84 8.90 -13.56
CA ILE A 22 -0.75 7.98 -13.97
C ILE A 22 -1.09 6.56 -13.52
N TYR A 23 -1.50 6.39 -12.26
CA TYR A 23 -1.88 5.10 -11.72
C TYR A 23 -3.11 4.53 -12.43
N GLN A 24 -4.14 5.35 -12.68
CA GLN A 24 -5.34 4.90 -13.40
C GLN A 24 -4.99 4.40 -14.81
N ARG A 25 -4.14 5.15 -15.54
CA ARG A 25 -3.67 4.75 -16.86
C ARG A 25 -2.87 3.43 -16.84
N ALA A 26 -2.06 3.22 -15.80
CA ALA A 26 -1.33 1.97 -15.63
C ALA A 26 -2.27 0.81 -15.24
N TYR A 27 -3.26 1.06 -14.38
CA TYR A 27 -4.19 0.04 -13.89
C TYR A 27 -5.23 -0.39 -14.94
N ASP A 28 -5.59 0.49 -15.88
CA ASP A 28 -6.53 0.19 -16.96
C ASP A 28 -5.95 -0.80 -18.00
N SER A 29 -4.62 -1.01 -18.01
CA SER A 29 -3.99 -2.05 -18.84
C SER A 29 -4.30 -3.45 -18.31
N LYS A 30 -4.91 -4.28 -19.14
CA LYS A 30 -5.22 -5.70 -18.82
C LYS A 30 -3.96 -6.50 -18.51
N GLU A 31 -2.84 -6.18 -19.16
CA GLU A 31 -1.56 -6.85 -18.95
C GLU A 31 -1.01 -6.59 -17.55
N LEU A 32 -0.99 -5.32 -17.13
CA LEU A 32 -0.50 -4.91 -15.82
C LEU A 32 -1.40 -5.42 -14.68
N ARG A 33 -2.71 -5.54 -14.92
CA ARG A 33 -3.62 -6.16 -13.97
C ARG A 33 -3.27 -7.63 -13.74
N THR A 34 -3.03 -8.38 -14.80
CA THR A 34 -2.65 -9.80 -14.70
C THR A 34 -1.32 -9.96 -13.98
N VAL A 35 -0.31 -9.18 -14.35
CA VAL A 35 1.00 -9.17 -13.67
C VAL A 35 0.85 -8.83 -12.20
N GLY A 36 0.07 -7.79 -11.86
CA GLY A 36 -0.16 -7.37 -10.47
C GLY A 36 -0.82 -8.46 -9.61
N VAL A 37 -1.79 -9.20 -10.16
CA VAL A 37 -2.42 -10.34 -9.46
C VAL A 37 -1.40 -11.44 -9.21
N VAL A 38 -0.65 -11.85 -10.24
CA VAL A 38 0.38 -12.90 -10.12
C VAL A 38 1.45 -12.48 -9.10
N THR A 39 1.96 -11.25 -9.18
CA THR A 39 2.94 -10.72 -8.23
C THR A 39 2.40 -10.69 -6.80
N THR A 40 1.13 -10.33 -6.62
CA THR A 40 0.49 -10.34 -5.28
C THR A 40 0.45 -11.75 -4.69
N VAL A 41 0.12 -12.76 -5.50
CA VAL A 41 0.13 -14.17 -5.08
C VAL A 41 1.55 -14.62 -4.73
N LEU A 42 2.56 -14.26 -5.54
CA LEU A 42 3.96 -14.61 -5.28
C LEU A 42 4.49 -13.98 -3.99
N ILE A 43 4.18 -12.70 -3.73
CA ILE A 43 4.54 -12.03 -2.47
C ILE A 43 3.86 -12.73 -1.29
N GLY A 44 2.60 -13.13 -1.43
CA GLY A 44 1.89 -13.88 -0.39
C GLY A 44 2.54 -15.25 -0.08
N LEU A 45 3.01 -15.96 -1.11
CA LEU A 45 3.76 -17.20 -0.97
C LEU A 45 5.12 -16.96 -0.29
N GLN A 46 5.87 -15.95 -0.72
CA GLN A 46 7.17 -15.60 -0.15
C GLN A 46 7.07 -15.19 1.33
N PHE A 47 6.00 -14.47 1.69
CA PHE A 47 5.72 -14.12 3.08
C PHE A 47 5.39 -15.38 3.91
N SER A 48 4.55 -16.26 3.37
CA SER A 48 4.19 -17.53 4.03
C SER A 48 5.41 -18.43 4.26
N ASP A 49 6.31 -18.50 3.28
CA ASP A 49 7.59 -19.21 3.38
C ASP A 49 8.48 -18.61 4.48
N SER A 50 8.63 -17.28 4.47
CA SER A 50 9.41 -16.55 5.47
C SER A 50 8.84 -16.71 6.88
N LEU A 51 7.51 -16.74 7.03
CA LEU A 51 6.82 -16.94 8.31
C LEU A 51 7.08 -18.35 8.86
N ARG A 52 6.95 -19.37 8.00
CA ARG A 52 7.25 -20.76 8.36
C ARG A 52 8.70 -20.93 8.79
N SER A 53 9.64 -20.36 8.04
CA SER A 53 11.07 -20.39 8.36
C SER A 53 11.35 -19.72 9.71
N SER A 54 10.81 -18.53 9.95
CA SER A 54 10.99 -17.82 11.23
C SER A 54 10.41 -18.58 12.42
N TRP A 55 9.24 -19.22 12.28
CA TRP A 55 8.65 -20.03 13.35
C TRP A 55 9.45 -21.31 13.64
N LYS A 56 10.00 -21.95 12.61
CA LYS A 56 10.89 -23.11 12.78
C LYS A 56 12.10 -22.73 13.65
N TRP A 57 12.80 -21.65 13.29
CA TRP A 57 13.97 -21.18 14.05
C TRP A 57 13.62 -20.74 15.47
N HIS A 58 12.45 -20.15 15.68
CA HIS A 58 11.99 -19.78 17.01
C HIS A 58 11.77 -21.02 17.90
N ARG A 59 11.08 -22.04 17.37
CA ARG A 59 10.84 -23.31 18.09
C ARG A 59 12.13 -24.04 18.45
N GLU A 60 13.03 -24.16 17.48
CA GLU A 60 14.30 -24.89 17.63
C GLU A 60 15.19 -24.24 18.71
N TYR A 61 15.16 -22.90 18.82
CA TYR A 61 15.85 -22.15 19.88
C TYR A 61 15.19 -22.31 21.26
N THR A 62 13.86 -22.27 21.34
CA THR A 62 13.15 -22.44 22.62
C THR A 62 13.26 -23.86 23.19
N GLN A 63 13.45 -24.88 22.34
CA GLN A 63 13.59 -26.26 22.79
C GLN A 63 15.03 -26.64 23.11
N ASN A 64 16.01 -26.07 22.40
CA ASN A 64 17.43 -26.36 22.61
C ASN A 64 18.18 -25.12 23.13
N HIS A 65 17.98 -24.82 24.43
CA HIS A 65 18.68 -23.72 25.14
C HIS A 65 20.21 -23.91 25.20
N SER A 66 20.70 -25.10 24.85
CA SER A 66 22.11 -25.51 24.87
C SER A 66 22.75 -25.62 23.49
N MET A 67 22.07 -25.18 22.41
CA MET A 67 22.69 -25.14 21.09
C MET A 67 23.81 -24.09 21.12
N VAL A 68 25.05 -24.57 21.15
CA VAL A 68 26.27 -23.74 21.06
C VAL A 68 26.07 -22.76 19.91
N THR A 69 26.02 -21.47 20.23
CA THR A 69 25.76 -20.39 19.29
C THR A 69 26.94 -20.22 18.33
N SER A 70 27.06 -21.13 17.37
CA SER A 70 27.97 -20.93 16.23
C SER A 70 27.53 -19.66 15.52
N ALA A 71 28.47 -18.79 15.15
CA ALA A 71 28.20 -17.54 14.46
C ALA A 71 27.29 -17.75 13.22
N ASP A 72 27.43 -18.90 12.55
CA ASP A 72 26.61 -19.30 11.41
C ASP A 72 25.12 -19.51 11.73
N LEU A 73 24.79 -20.06 12.90
CA LEU A 73 23.40 -20.25 13.33
C LEU A 73 22.75 -18.91 13.65
N LEU A 74 23.49 -18.03 14.32
CA LEU A 74 23.04 -16.68 14.62
C LEU A 74 22.82 -15.88 13.33
N ALA A 75 23.74 -15.97 12.38
CA ALA A 75 23.61 -15.34 11.07
C ALA A 75 22.35 -15.84 10.32
N ARG A 76 22.15 -17.16 10.22
CA ARG A 76 20.97 -17.76 9.55
C ARG A 76 19.65 -17.29 10.18
N ARG A 77 19.60 -17.15 11.51
CA ARG A 77 18.45 -16.59 12.20
C ARG A 77 18.21 -15.13 11.82
N PHE A 78 19.24 -14.28 11.87
CA PHE A 78 19.12 -12.87 11.46
C PHE A 78 18.62 -12.74 10.01
N TYR A 79 19.08 -13.61 9.11
CA TYR A 79 18.58 -13.66 7.73
C TYR A 79 17.09 -14.01 7.66
N SER A 80 16.63 -15.04 8.38
CA SER A 80 15.20 -15.40 8.39
C SER A 80 14.30 -14.29 8.94
N GLN A 81 14.75 -13.60 10.00
CA GLN A 81 13.99 -12.50 10.61
C GLN A 81 13.91 -11.31 9.65
N ARG A 82 15.03 -10.92 9.04
CA ARG A 82 15.06 -9.84 8.05
C ARG A 82 14.16 -10.13 6.86
N ASN A 83 14.21 -11.35 6.33
CA ASN A 83 13.38 -11.75 5.19
C ASN A 83 11.88 -11.72 5.52
N LEU A 84 11.50 -12.09 6.75
CA LEU A 84 10.13 -11.96 7.23
C LEU A 84 9.66 -10.51 7.30
N TYR A 85 10.47 -9.61 7.86
CA TYR A 85 10.10 -8.19 7.97
C TYR A 85 9.98 -7.52 6.60
N ILE A 86 10.91 -7.80 5.67
CA ILE A 86 10.88 -7.22 4.32
C ILE A 86 9.67 -7.75 3.54
N SER A 87 9.45 -9.07 3.52
CA SER A 87 8.30 -9.66 2.82
C SER A 87 6.97 -9.21 3.43
N GLY A 88 6.88 -9.09 4.75
CA GLY A 88 5.70 -8.55 5.44
C GLY A 88 5.43 -7.08 5.12
N ALA A 89 6.48 -6.26 5.04
CA ALA A 89 6.36 -4.86 4.64
C ALA A 89 5.88 -4.71 3.18
N ILE A 90 6.41 -5.53 2.26
CA ILE A 90 5.98 -5.54 0.86
C ILE A 90 4.51 -5.95 0.78
N LEU A 91 4.11 -7.04 1.45
CA LEU A 91 2.72 -7.51 1.48
C LEU A 91 1.77 -6.43 2.04
N PHE A 92 2.16 -5.76 3.13
CA PHE A 92 1.39 -4.66 3.71
C PHE A 92 1.21 -3.52 2.70
N LEU A 93 2.28 -3.09 2.03
CA LEU A 93 2.22 -2.02 1.03
C LEU A 93 1.36 -2.42 -0.17
N THR A 94 1.45 -3.66 -0.66
CA THR A 94 0.61 -4.18 -1.75
C THR A 94 -0.88 -4.09 -1.42
N LEU A 95 -1.27 -4.30 -0.16
CA LEU A 95 -2.66 -4.16 0.29
C LEU A 95 -3.05 -2.70 0.62
N ALA A 96 -2.11 -1.90 1.11
CA ALA A 96 -2.34 -0.51 1.48
C ALA A 96 -2.54 0.40 0.26
N ILE A 97 -1.78 0.18 -0.82
CA ILE A 97 -1.86 0.97 -2.07
C ILE A 97 -3.30 1.08 -2.62
N PRO A 98 -4.03 -0.03 -2.89
CA PRO A 98 -5.40 0.07 -3.41
C PRO A 98 -6.36 0.74 -2.42
N THR A 99 -6.15 0.56 -1.12
CA THR A 99 -6.95 1.19 -0.06
C THR A 99 -6.77 2.72 -0.09
N VAL A 100 -5.52 3.19 -0.09
CA VAL A 100 -5.21 4.62 -0.19
C VAL A 100 -5.72 5.20 -1.50
N PHE A 101 -5.58 4.47 -2.61
CA PHE A 101 -6.08 4.92 -3.90
C PHE A 101 -7.60 5.11 -3.92
N SER A 102 -8.35 4.19 -3.31
CA SER A 102 -9.81 4.32 -3.15
C SER A 102 -10.21 5.58 -2.37
N ILE A 103 -9.47 5.88 -1.29
CA ILE A 103 -9.67 7.10 -0.48
C ILE A 103 -9.37 8.35 -1.31
N VAL A 104 -8.23 8.39 -2.01
CA VAL A 104 -7.83 9.52 -2.86
C VAL A 104 -8.86 9.76 -3.97
N ARG A 105 -9.38 8.70 -4.59
CA ARG A 105 -10.44 8.81 -5.61
C ARG A 105 -11.69 9.49 -5.06
N ARG A 106 -12.12 9.10 -3.87
CA ARG A 106 -13.29 9.70 -3.19
C ARG A 106 -13.04 11.17 -2.86
N LEU A 107 -11.84 11.50 -2.42
CA LEU A 107 -11.45 12.88 -2.09
C LEU A 107 -11.47 13.79 -3.32
N ILE A 108 -10.87 13.35 -4.44
CA ILE A 108 -10.87 14.11 -5.70
C ILE A 108 -12.32 14.36 -6.18
N LYS A 109 -13.17 13.33 -6.15
CA LYS A 109 -14.59 13.46 -6.53
C LYS A 109 -15.33 14.47 -5.64
N TYR A 110 -15.06 14.45 -4.34
CA TYR A 110 -15.67 15.38 -3.40
C TYR A 110 -15.24 16.83 -3.64
N GLU A 111 -13.96 17.07 -3.94
CA GLU A 111 -13.45 18.40 -4.30
C GLU A 111 -14.03 18.92 -5.62
N GLU A 112 -14.20 18.06 -6.62
CA GLU A 112 -14.81 18.45 -7.89
C GLU A 112 -16.28 18.82 -7.74
N LEU A 113 -17.03 18.09 -6.91
CA LEU A 113 -18.42 18.43 -6.59
C LEU A 113 -18.50 19.76 -5.83
N LYS A 114 -17.63 19.98 -4.84
CA LYS A 114 -17.56 21.26 -4.12
C LYS A 114 -17.23 22.42 -5.06
N ARG A 115 -16.27 22.24 -5.97
CA ARG A 115 -15.88 23.28 -6.93
C ARG A 115 -17.02 23.61 -7.91
N LYS A 116 -17.73 22.59 -8.41
CA LYS A 116 -18.92 22.79 -9.26
C LYS A 116 -20.07 23.47 -8.52
N ALA A 117 -20.28 23.16 -7.24
CA ALA A 117 -21.30 23.79 -6.42
C ALA A 117 -21.00 25.27 -6.10
N ASN A 118 -19.72 25.65 -6.06
CA ASN A 118 -19.25 27.02 -5.85
C ASN A 118 -19.00 27.80 -7.15
N ASP A 119 -19.28 27.21 -8.32
CA ASP A 119 -19.11 27.86 -9.60
C ASP A 119 -20.28 28.85 -9.81
N PRO A 120 -20.03 30.16 -9.96
CA PRO A 120 -21.10 31.18 -9.99
C PRO A 120 -22.16 30.92 -11.06
N LYS A 121 -21.79 30.30 -12.20
CA LYS A 121 -22.72 29.90 -13.27
C LYS A 121 -23.72 28.81 -12.85
N ALA A 122 -23.29 27.87 -12.01
CA ALA A 122 -24.15 26.79 -11.51
C ALA A 122 -25.09 27.27 -10.41
N VAL A 123 -24.66 28.28 -9.63
CA VAL A 123 -25.52 28.97 -8.66
C VAL A 123 -26.61 29.75 -9.38
N GLU A 124 -26.25 30.48 -10.44
CA GLU A 124 -27.18 31.27 -11.26
C GLU A 124 -28.23 30.39 -11.97
N GLU A 125 -27.83 29.26 -12.56
CA GLU A 125 -28.76 28.27 -13.13
C GLU A 125 -29.69 27.62 -12.10
N ARG A 126 -29.29 27.53 -10.83
CA ARG A 126 -30.13 26.99 -9.75
C ARG A 126 -31.16 28.01 -9.28
N TRP A 127 -30.78 29.29 -9.26
CA TRP A 127 -31.69 30.41 -8.97
C TRP A 127 -32.73 30.61 -10.06
N THR A 128 -32.37 30.43 -11.34
CA THR A 128 -33.33 30.55 -12.46
C THR A 128 -34.30 29.37 -12.52
N ARG A 129 -33.86 28.15 -12.22
CA ARG A 129 -34.73 26.95 -12.18
C ARG A 129 -35.74 26.94 -11.04
N ASN A 130 -35.41 27.52 -9.88
CA ASN A 130 -36.31 27.61 -8.72
C ASN A 130 -37.29 28.81 -8.80
N LYS A 131 -37.19 29.64 -9.85
CA LYS A 131 -38.09 30.78 -10.12
C LYS A 131 -39.18 30.47 -11.15
N LEU A 132 -39.15 29.30 -11.78
CA LEU A 132 -40.22 28.71 -12.61
C LEU A 132 -41.05 27.75 -11.75
#